data_AF-A0A2E3SR53-F1
#
_entry.id   AF-A0A2E3SR53-F1
#
_cell.length_a   1.000
_cell.length_b   1.000
_cell.length_c   1.000
_cell.angle_alpha   90.00
_cell.angle_beta   90.00
_cell.angle_gamma   90.00
#
_symmetry.space_group_name_H-M   'P 1'
#
loop_
_entity.id
_entity.type
_entity.pdbx_description
1 polymer ?
#
loop_
_entity_poly.entity_id
_entity_poly.type
_entity_poly.pdbx_seq_one_letter_code
_entity_poly.pdbx_strand_id
1 'polypeptide(L)'
;MRNITYLLIAFLITPLFVNAQQYGADTESNFSIISGVQSSLDDAIGYSIQDNGKWANARNRIPYSDFKTNRRPSETRKLGVENFRILELKKVLIDDIQYNVLLIKYNDGEYEFPILQEGWRSFESIEFYVFKAENLLKVLPQEIPFNQPYAVDMEVFRAGTVINYDPSLVDDKIVSKIQATQNQTHYNAANLVFAVLPVRENGTEAVRFKMIRSFSKETMTGWYLDPRNADELFSVSYYESKLYKFKRFIRDAEVHNLPTTGSPDDFQSFFNWGILKYQSGNLDDAISDFNQALLFKPDTAFSLIYSYRGIAKSKMGDHNGAIEDFDRAIDIQPQDVMQYSNWIKNYFNRGVSRFYTNDVEGACEDWKKSFEFGFGRALEYLDRFCK
;
A
#
# COMPACT_ATOMS: atom_id res chain seq x y z
N MET A 1 46.25 48.66 61.60
CA MET A 1 44.80 48.88 61.41
C MET A 1 44.56 49.41 60.00
N ARG A 2 44.30 48.50 59.05
CA ARG A 2 43.88 48.81 57.68
C ARG A 2 42.56 48.06 57.48
N ASN A 3 41.45 48.79 57.57
CA ASN A 3 40.10 48.23 57.42
C ASN A 3 39.79 48.02 55.95
N ILE A 4 39.45 46.78 55.62
CA ILE A 4 38.91 46.32 54.34
C ILE A 4 37.43 46.69 54.33
N THR A 5 37.02 47.56 53.42
CA THR A 5 35.61 47.92 53.22
C THR A 5 35.04 47.05 52.12
N TYR A 6 34.09 46.19 52.49
CA TYR A 6 33.36 45.29 51.60
C TYR A 6 32.37 46.06 50.71
N LEU A 7 32.37 45.73 49.41
CA LEU A 7 31.43 46.23 48.42
C LEU A 7 30.10 45.47 48.55
N LEU A 8 29.04 46.16 48.94
CA LEU A 8 27.67 45.65 49.00
C LEU A 8 27.04 45.75 47.60
N ILE A 9 26.80 44.61 46.95
CA ILE A 9 26.01 44.54 45.71
C ILE A 9 24.56 44.25 46.09
N ALA A 10 23.68 45.23 45.90
CA ALA A 10 22.24 45.09 46.04
C ALA A 10 21.66 44.46 44.76
N PHE A 11 21.06 43.28 44.88
CA PHE A 11 20.24 42.69 43.81
C PHE A 11 18.85 43.32 43.83
N LEU A 12 18.56 44.17 42.84
CA LEU A 12 17.21 44.60 42.50
C LEU A 12 16.51 43.44 41.77
N ILE A 13 15.49 42.87 42.41
CA ILE A 13 14.60 41.89 41.82
C ILE A 13 13.62 42.63 40.90
N THR A 14 13.90 42.66 39.60
CA THR A 14 12.91 43.01 38.58
C THR A 14 12.13 41.75 38.18
N PRO A 15 10.79 41.78 38.08
CA PRO A 15 10.05 40.66 37.54
C PRO A 15 10.40 40.56 36.05
N LEU A 16 11.12 39.51 35.67
CA LEU A 16 11.24 39.12 34.28
C LEU A 16 9.85 38.68 33.83
N PHE A 17 9.16 39.56 33.11
CA PHE A 17 8.15 39.13 32.17
C PHE A 17 8.84 38.18 31.20
N VAL A 18 8.53 36.89 31.34
CA VAL A 18 8.86 35.89 30.32
C VAL A 18 8.11 36.31 29.07
N ASN A 19 8.81 36.96 28.15
CA ASN A 19 8.40 36.98 26.77
C ASN A 19 8.38 35.50 26.33
N ALA A 20 7.18 34.96 26.16
CA ALA A 20 6.98 33.72 25.43
C ALA A 20 7.51 33.96 24.01
N GLN A 21 8.78 33.62 23.80
CA GLN A 21 9.26 33.34 22.46
C GLN A 21 8.41 32.20 21.94
N GLN A 22 7.69 32.50 20.86
CA GLN A 22 6.85 31.60 20.11
C GLN A 22 7.74 30.50 19.49
N TYR A 23 8.16 29.53 20.31
CA TYR A 23 8.63 28.23 19.86
C TYR A 23 7.40 27.35 19.74
N GLY A 24 6.72 27.47 18.60
CA GLY A 24 5.52 26.71 18.28
C GLY A 24 5.65 26.16 16.87
N ALA A 25 6.23 24.97 16.78
CA ALA A 25 6.13 23.94 15.75
C ALA A 25 7.48 23.20 15.67
N ASP A 26 7.79 22.42 16.71
CA ASP A 26 8.66 21.28 16.48
C ASP A 26 7.94 20.40 15.45
N THR A 27 8.56 20.31 14.28
CA THR A 27 8.19 19.45 13.17
C THR A 27 8.40 17.99 13.59
N GLU A 28 7.53 17.44 14.43
CA GLU A 28 7.34 15.99 14.49
C GLU A 28 6.49 15.55 13.29
N SER A 29 7.12 15.57 12.12
CA SER A 29 6.64 14.86 10.93
C SER A 29 6.85 13.37 11.16
N ASN A 30 6.04 12.75 12.03
CA ASN A 30 6.13 11.34 12.36
C ASN A 30 5.18 10.55 11.45
N PHE A 31 5.45 10.59 10.14
CA PHE A 31 4.62 9.94 9.14
C PHE A 31 5.00 8.47 8.99
N SER A 32 4.02 7.61 9.24
CA SER A 32 3.89 6.31 8.57
C SER A 32 2.55 5.69 8.99
N ILE A 33 1.42 6.29 8.62
CA ILE A 33 0.19 5.49 8.58
C ILE A 33 0.27 4.68 7.28
N ILE A 34 0.13 3.36 7.41
CA ILE A 34 0.06 2.48 6.25
C ILE A 34 -1.40 2.43 5.80
N SER A 35 -1.61 2.57 4.49
CA SER A 35 -2.93 2.46 3.89
C SER A 35 -3.62 1.12 4.19
N GLY A 36 -4.94 1.09 4.01
CA GLY A 36 -5.62 -0.18 3.71
C GLY A 36 -5.07 -0.83 2.43
N VAL A 37 -5.38 -2.12 2.21
CA VAL A 37 -4.99 -2.83 0.98
C VAL A 37 -5.55 -2.11 -0.25
N GLN A 38 -4.67 -1.69 -1.16
CA GLN A 38 -5.05 -1.02 -2.41
C GLN A 38 -5.40 -2.03 -3.50
N SER A 39 -4.58 -3.08 -3.60
CA SER A 39 -4.76 -4.14 -4.58
C SER A 39 -4.18 -5.46 -4.05
N SER A 40 -4.63 -6.57 -4.64
CA SER A 40 -4.18 -7.90 -4.26
C SER A 40 -4.11 -8.86 -5.44
N LEU A 41 -3.28 -9.90 -5.30
CA LEU A 41 -3.15 -11.01 -6.24
C LEU A 41 -3.06 -12.34 -5.48
N ASP A 42 -4.02 -13.23 -5.69
CA ASP A 42 -4.21 -14.48 -4.93
C ASP A 42 -4.55 -15.67 -5.84
N ASP A 43 -4.26 -15.57 -7.13
CA ASP A 43 -4.64 -16.56 -8.12
C ASP A 43 -3.59 -16.79 -9.21
N ALA A 44 -2.34 -16.46 -8.94
CA ALA A 44 -1.24 -16.81 -9.82
C ALA A 44 -1.05 -18.34 -9.83
N ILE A 45 -0.51 -18.87 -10.92
CA ILE A 45 -0.13 -20.28 -11.03
C ILE A 45 1.40 -20.32 -11.02
N GLY A 46 1.99 -21.01 -10.04
CA GLY A 46 3.42 -21.26 -10.02
C GLY A 46 3.75 -22.46 -10.90
N TYR A 47 4.79 -22.33 -11.71
CA TYR A 47 5.33 -23.33 -12.60
C TYR A 47 6.75 -23.66 -12.21
N SER A 48 7.15 -24.92 -12.34
CA SER A 48 8.56 -25.33 -12.27
C SER A 48 8.86 -26.54 -13.14
N ILE A 49 10.05 -26.55 -13.73
CA ILE A 49 10.58 -27.73 -14.40
C ILE A 49 10.96 -28.78 -13.35
N GLN A 50 10.53 -30.00 -13.59
CA GLN A 50 10.79 -31.15 -12.73
C GLN A 50 12.06 -31.87 -13.18
N ASP A 51 12.66 -32.68 -12.31
CA ASP A 51 13.84 -33.49 -12.61
C ASP A 51 13.65 -34.45 -13.81
N ASN A 52 12.39 -34.72 -14.19
CA ASN A 52 12.04 -35.51 -15.37
C ASN A 52 11.88 -34.68 -16.66
N GLY A 53 12.24 -33.39 -16.63
CA GLY A 53 12.15 -32.44 -17.74
C GLY A 53 10.75 -31.91 -18.05
N LYS A 54 9.70 -32.33 -17.32
CA LYS A 54 8.33 -31.84 -17.52
C LYS A 54 8.04 -30.66 -16.62
N TRP A 55 7.18 -29.75 -17.08
CA TRP A 55 6.65 -28.69 -16.24
C TRP A 55 5.55 -29.22 -15.32
N ALA A 56 5.62 -28.85 -14.05
CA ALA A 56 4.52 -28.97 -13.10
C ALA A 56 4.00 -27.58 -12.75
N ASN A 57 2.76 -27.53 -12.26
CA ASN A 57 2.18 -26.29 -11.76
C ASN A 57 1.30 -26.48 -10.53
N ALA A 58 1.13 -25.40 -9.75
CA ALA A 58 0.22 -25.33 -8.63
C ALA A 58 -0.25 -23.88 -8.40
N ARG A 59 -1.46 -23.71 -7.86
CA ARG A 59 -2.00 -22.38 -7.55
C ARG A 59 -1.22 -21.74 -6.40
N ASN A 60 -0.77 -20.50 -6.61
CA ASN A 60 0.05 -19.65 -5.75
C ASN A 60 1.32 -20.32 -5.20
N ARG A 61 1.77 -21.40 -5.84
CA ARG A 61 2.89 -22.21 -5.38
C ARG A 61 3.73 -22.68 -6.54
N ILE A 62 5.03 -22.49 -6.44
CA ILE A 62 6.00 -23.13 -7.32
C ILE A 62 6.20 -24.57 -6.79
N PRO A 63 5.88 -25.60 -7.60
CA PRO A 63 6.14 -26.99 -7.19
C PRO A 63 7.64 -27.25 -7.01
N TYR A 64 8.03 -28.23 -6.17
CA TYR A 64 9.44 -28.65 -6.12
C TYR A 64 9.87 -29.23 -7.45
N SER A 65 11.13 -29.02 -7.85
CA SER A 65 11.69 -29.67 -9.03
C SER A 65 11.88 -31.18 -8.82
N ASP A 66 12.19 -31.60 -7.59
CA ASP A 66 12.46 -33.01 -7.29
C ASP A 66 11.17 -33.85 -7.15
N PHE A 67 11.05 -34.81 -8.06
CA PHE A 67 9.91 -35.71 -8.15
C PHE A 67 9.71 -36.60 -6.92
N LYS A 68 10.80 -37.06 -6.28
CA LYS A 68 10.72 -37.92 -5.09
C LYS A 68 10.23 -37.12 -3.89
N THR A 69 10.76 -35.93 -3.69
CA THR A 69 10.33 -35.06 -2.58
C THR A 69 8.95 -34.46 -2.81
N ASN A 70 8.47 -34.34 -4.06
CA ASN A 70 7.08 -33.99 -4.34
C ASN A 70 6.08 -35.05 -3.81
N ARG A 71 6.48 -36.33 -3.72
CA ARG A 71 5.64 -37.41 -3.19
C ARG A 71 5.69 -37.57 -1.67
N ARG A 72 6.82 -37.23 -1.05
CA ARG A 72 7.04 -37.34 0.41
C ARG A 72 7.79 -36.13 0.96
N PRO A 73 7.20 -34.93 0.91
CA PRO A 73 7.86 -33.73 1.40
C PRO A 73 7.91 -33.71 2.93
N SER A 74 9.02 -33.22 3.51
CA SER A 74 9.05 -32.84 4.92
C SER A 74 8.05 -31.71 5.20
N GLU A 75 7.65 -31.54 6.46
CA GLU A 75 6.69 -30.49 6.83
C GLU A 75 7.19 -29.08 6.45
N THR A 76 8.48 -28.80 6.70
CA THR A 76 9.15 -27.57 6.25
C THR A 76 9.08 -27.37 4.75
N ARG A 77 9.34 -28.43 3.97
CA ARG A 77 9.30 -28.31 2.52
C ARG A 77 7.90 -27.93 2.10
N LYS A 78 6.84 -28.63 2.56
CA LYS A 78 5.43 -28.46 2.12
C LYS A 78 4.96 -27.00 2.04
N LEU A 79 5.47 -26.15 2.93
CA LEU A 79 5.11 -24.74 2.98
C LEU A 79 5.76 -23.93 1.85
N GLY A 80 7.04 -24.21 1.55
CA GLY A 80 7.80 -23.70 0.42
C GLY A 80 8.06 -22.19 0.49
N VAL A 81 9.33 -21.84 0.74
CA VAL A 81 9.79 -20.49 1.09
C VAL A 81 9.56 -19.45 -0.03
N GLU A 82 9.35 -19.89 -1.26
CA GLU A 82 9.07 -19.04 -2.43
C GLU A 82 7.57 -18.90 -2.74
N ASN A 83 6.71 -19.57 -1.97
CA ASN A 83 5.26 -19.57 -2.19
C ASN A 83 4.58 -18.44 -1.44
N PHE A 84 3.44 -18.00 -1.97
CA PHE A 84 2.59 -17.04 -1.31
C PHE A 84 1.15 -17.54 -1.29
N ARG A 85 0.36 -17.02 -0.36
CA ARG A 85 -1.10 -17.17 -0.37
C ARG A 85 -1.75 -16.01 -1.08
N ILE A 86 -1.31 -14.80 -0.76
CA ILE A 86 -1.78 -13.57 -1.35
C ILE A 86 -0.64 -12.55 -1.36
N LEU A 87 -0.53 -11.81 -2.47
CA LEU A 87 0.23 -10.58 -2.55
C LEU A 87 -0.72 -9.42 -2.33
N GLU A 88 -0.33 -8.44 -1.52
CA GLU A 88 -1.09 -7.22 -1.30
C GLU A 88 -0.18 -6.01 -1.48
N LEU A 89 -0.69 -4.96 -2.09
CA LEU A 89 -0.03 -3.66 -2.14
C LEU A 89 -0.76 -2.70 -1.22
N LYS A 90 0.01 -2.10 -0.31
CA LYS A 90 -0.38 -0.95 0.50
C LYS A 90 0.53 0.24 0.15
N LYS A 91 0.24 1.40 0.72
CA LYS A 91 0.96 2.66 0.53
C LYS A 91 1.38 3.21 1.88
N VAL A 92 2.46 3.96 1.88
CA VAL A 92 2.94 4.72 3.03
C VAL A 92 3.64 5.98 2.52
N LEU A 93 3.48 7.09 3.25
CA LEU A 93 4.24 8.31 3.02
C LEU A 93 5.42 8.33 3.99
N ILE A 94 6.61 8.55 3.46
CA ILE A 94 7.86 8.66 4.22
C ILE A 94 8.54 9.94 3.73
N ASP A 95 8.66 10.94 4.61
CA ASP A 95 9.24 12.26 4.30
C ASP A 95 8.69 12.83 2.98
N ASP A 96 7.36 12.88 2.86
CA ASP A 96 6.66 13.42 1.69
C ASP A 96 6.88 12.64 0.37
N ILE A 97 7.50 11.47 0.43
CA ILE A 97 7.67 10.58 -0.72
C ILE A 97 6.70 9.41 -0.58
N GLN A 98 5.97 9.10 -1.66
CA GLN A 98 5.08 7.94 -1.72
C GLN A 98 5.89 6.66 -1.92
N TYR A 99 5.72 5.72 -1.00
CA TYR A 99 6.21 4.35 -1.10
C TYR A 99 5.05 3.37 -1.24
N ASN A 100 5.31 2.28 -1.94
CA ASN A 100 4.48 1.08 -1.89
C ASN A 100 5.04 0.12 -0.85
N VAL A 101 4.14 -0.58 -0.17
CA VAL A 101 4.43 -1.67 0.74
C VAL A 101 3.85 -2.94 0.11
N LEU A 102 4.70 -3.76 -0.50
CA LEU A 102 4.34 -5.09 -0.98
C LEU A 102 4.35 -6.04 0.21
N LEU A 103 3.22 -6.66 0.49
CA LEU A 103 3.09 -7.75 1.46
C LEU A 103 2.99 -9.08 0.72
N ILE A 104 3.85 -10.02 1.10
CA ILE A 104 3.82 -11.40 0.67
C ILE A 104 3.37 -12.21 1.88
N LYS A 105 2.09 -12.62 1.90
CA LYS A 105 1.56 -13.48 2.97
C LYS A 105 1.78 -14.93 2.58
N TYR A 106 2.34 -15.75 3.46
CA TYR A 106 2.63 -17.15 3.18
C TYR A 106 2.45 -18.02 4.41
N ASN A 107 2.30 -19.33 4.18
CA ASN A 107 2.29 -20.30 5.28
C ASN A 107 3.73 -20.60 5.70
N ASP A 108 3.97 -20.62 6.99
CA ASP A 108 5.26 -20.84 7.61
C ASP A 108 5.12 -21.83 8.77
N GLY A 109 6.23 -22.18 9.41
CA GLY A 109 6.19 -23.10 10.53
C GLY A 109 7.54 -23.37 11.13
N GLU A 110 7.50 -23.88 12.36
CA GLU A 110 8.70 -24.25 13.10
C GLU A 110 8.52 -25.58 13.83
N TYR A 111 9.64 -26.25 14.07
CA TYR A 111 9.66 -27.41 14.95
C TYR A 111 9.90 -26.94 16.38
N GLU A 112 9.16 -27.50 17.34
CA GLU A 112 9.44 -27.33 18.77
C GLU A 112 10.86 -27.81 19.12
N PHE A 113 11.32 -28.90 18.48
CA PHE A 113 12.69 -29.38 18.59
C PHE A 113 13.36 -29.43 17.19
N PRO A 114 13.96 -28.34 16.69
CA PRO A 114 14.47 -28.24 15.32
C PRO A 114 15.52 -29.28 14.92
N ILE A 115 16.40 -29.66 15.86
CA ILE A 115 17.44 -30.67 15.61
C ILE A 115 16.82 -32.06 15.40
N LEU A 116 15.79 -32.39 16.18
CA LEU A 116 15.08 -33.68 16.12
C LEU A 116 13.96 -33.69 15.07
N GLN A 117 13.56 -32.51 14.56
CA GLN A 117 12.39 -32.32 13.71
C GLN A 117 11.09 -32.84 14.35
N GLU A 118 10.95 -32.63 15.66
CA GLU A 118 9.76 -33.04 16.43
C GLU A 118 8.89 -31.82 16.80
N GLY A 119 7.58 -32.06 16.93
CA GLY A 119 6.61 -31.04 17.34
C GLY A 119 6.44 -29.91 16.32
N TRP A 120 6.20 -30.23 15.05
CA TRP A 120 5.96 -29.23 14.01
C TRP A 120 4.70 -28.41 14.29
N ARG A 121 4.81 -27.08 14.19
CA ARG A 121 3.71 -26.12 14.33
C ARG A 121 3.72 -25.19 13.13
N SER A 122 2.64 -25.18 12.37
CA SER A 122 2.45 -24.23 11.26
C SER A 122 1.82 -22.93 11.76
N PHE A 123 2.21 -21.81 11.17
CA PHE A 123 1.64 -20.49 11.39
C PHE A 123 1.67 -19.67 10.09
N GLU A 124 1.16 -18.44 10.13
CA GLU A 124 1.22 -17.53 9.00
C GLU A 124 2.34 -16.50 9.20
N SER A 125 3.01 -16.17 8.11
CA SER A 125 4.06 -15.14 8.08
C SER A 125 3.78 -14.13 6.98
N ILE A 126 4.30 -12.92 7.19
CA ILE A 126 4.30 -11.86 6.19
C ILE A 126 5.74 -11.46 5.95
N GLU A 127 6.14 -11.43 4.70
CA GLU A 127 7.31 -10.68 4.27
C GLU A 127 6.84 -9.39 3.62
N PHE A 128 7.51 -8.28 3.92
CA PHE A 128 7.17 -6.99 3.34
C PHE A 128 8.37 -6.31 2.71
N TYR A 129 8.09 -5.53 1.67
CA TYR A 129 9.06 -4.73 0.94
C TYR A 129 8.49 -3.33 0.72
N VAL A 130 9.20 -2.32 1.20
CA VAL A 130 8.88 -0.91 1.06
C VAL A 130 9.79 -0.33 -0.03
N PHE A 131 9.22 0.21 -1.09
CA PHE A 131 9.97 0.77 -2.22
C PHE A 131 9.23 1.95 -2.84
N LYS A 132 9.97 2.83 -3.53
CA LYS A 132 9.39 4.02 -4.16
C LYS A 132 8.29 3.65 -5.13
N ALA A 133 7.20 4.41 -5.11
CA ALA A 133 6.01 4.03 -5.85
C ALA A 133 6.26 3.95 -7.38
N GLU A 134 7.13 4.81 -7.91
CA GLU A 134 7.57 4.83 -9.33
C GLU A 134 8.13 3.49 -9.83
N ASN A 135 8.69 2.66 -8.95
CA ASN A 135 9.26 1.37 -9.35
C ASN A 135 8.19 0.36 -9.78
N LEU A 136 6.92 0.51 -9.36
CA LEU A 136 5.81 -0.29 -9.93
C LEU A 136 5.56 0.01 -11.40
N LEU A 137 5.76 1.26 -11.84
CA LEU A 137 5.56 1.65 -13.25
C LEU A 137 6.59 0.98 -14.17
N LYS A 138 7.78 0.68 -13.63
CA LYS A 138 8.82 -0.09 -14.33
C LYS A 138 8.42 -1.57 -14.47
N VAL A 139 7.70 -2.13 -13.50
CA VAL A 139 7.20 -3.52 -13.53
C VAL A 139 6.16 -3.70 -14.64
N LEU A 140 5.32 -2.70 -14.90
CA LEU A 140 4.34 -2.73 -15.98
C LEU A 140 4.34 -1.39 -16.75
N PRO A 141 5.25 -1.23 -17.74
CA PRO A 141 5.35 0.00 -18.52
C PRO A 141 4.10 0.26 -19.35
N GLN A 142 3.93 1.51 -19.82
CA GLN A 142 2.79 1.89 -20.66
C GLN A 142 2.77 1.11 -21.97
N GLU A 143 3.93 0.99 -22.62
CA GLU A 143 4.15 0.12 -23.76
C GLU A 143 4.65 -1.23 -23.26
N ILE A 144 3.81 -2.27 -23.35
CA ILE A 144 4.13 -3.60 -22.82
C ILE A 144 5.01 -4.35 -23.85
N PRO A 145 6.25 -4.72 -23.49
CA PRO A 145 7.14 -5.47 -24.38
C PRO A 145 6.78 -6.96 -24.37
N PHE A 146 5.77 -7.33 -25.15
CA PHE A 146 5.31 -8.72 -25.21
C PHE A 146 6.40 -9.67 -25.69
N ASN A 147 6.47 -10.82 -25.03
CA ASN A 147 7.40 -11.93 -25.27
C ASN A 147 8.88 -11.54 -25.11
N GLN A 148 9.15 -10.47 -24.35
CA GLN A 148 10.51 -10.03 -24.01
C GLN A 148 10.64 -9.97 -22.48
N PRO A 149 11.49 -10.82 -21.87
CA PRO A 149 11.69 -10.78 -20.43
C PRO A 149 12.52 -9.57 -20.04
N TYR A 150 12.21 -9.00 -18.88
CA TYR A 150 12.99 -7.93 -18.26
C TYR A 150 12.94 -8.06 -16.74
N ALA A 151 13.84 -7.36 -16.06
CA ALA A 151 13.89 -7.32 -14.61
C ALA A 151 13.94 -5.88 -14.11
N VAL A 152 13.31 -5.65 -12.97
CA VAL A 152 13.20 -4.35 -12.33
C VAL A 152 13.82 -4.44 -10.95
N ASP A 153 14.80 -3.59 -10.68
CA ASP A 153 15.26 -3.36 -9.31
C ASP A 153 14.20 -2.52 -8.59
N MET A 154 13.63 -3.07 -7.52
CA MET A 154 12.64 -2.35 -6.73
C MET A 154 13.30 -1.31 -5.82
N GLU A 155 14.62 -1.33 -5.65
CA GLU A 155 15.38 -0.40 -4.82
C GLU A 155 14.77 -0.26 -3.42
N VAL A 156 14.66 -1.40 -2.74
CA VAL A 156 13.93 -1.50 -1.49
C VAL A 156 14.50 -0.58 -0.43
N PHE A 157 13.67 0.34 0.06
CA PHE A 157 13.95 1.20 1.19
C PHE A 157 14.02 0.39 2.49
N ARG A 158 13.02 -0.46 2.72
CA ARG A 158 12.95 -1.31 3.91
C ARG A 158 12.30 -2.65 3.59
N ALA A 159 12.91 -3.75 4.02
CA ALA A 159 12.26 -5.05 4.05
C ALA A 159 12.19 -5.61 5.47
N GLY A 160 11.36 -6.63 5.65
CA GLY A 160 11.40 -7.46 6.83
C GLY A 160 10.35 -8.55 6.83
N THR A 161 10.44 -9.40 7.84
CA THR A 161 9.45 -10.45 8.10
C THR A 161 8.71 -10.17 9.40
N VAL A 162 7.43 -10.52 9.42
CA VAL A 162 6.58 -10.61 10.61
C VAL A 162 6.04 -12.03 10.68
N ILE A 163 6.57 -12.82 11.60
CA ILE A 163 6.19 -14.21 11.81
C ILE A 163 5.07 -14.32 12.84
N ASN A 164 4.25 -15.36 12.74
CA ASN A 164 3.20 -15.74 13.69
C ASN A 164 2.50 -14.53 14.32
N TYR A 165 1.83 -13.76 13.46
CA TYR A 165 1.44 -12.39 13.76
C TYR A 165 -0.03 -12.27 14.14
N ASP A 166 -0.34 -11.29 14.98
CA ASP A 166 -1.69 -10.74 15.09
C ASP A 166 -1.92 -9.80 13.89
N PRO A 167 -2.92 -10.05 13.02
CA PRO A 167 -3.20 -9.21 11.87
C PRO A 167 -3.43 -7.73 12.20
N SER A 168 -3.91 -7.41 13.40
CA SER A 168 -4.15 -6.04 13.84
C SER A 168 -2.86 -5.25 14.11
N LEU A 169 -1.75 -5.93 14.35
CA LEU A 169 -0.47 -5.33 14.73
C LEU A 169 0.57 -5.32 13.59
N VAL A 170 0.21 -5.83 12.40
CA VAL A 170 1.15 -5.94 11.27
C VAL A 170 1.63 -4.58 10.84
N ASP A 171 0.71 -3.64 10.69
CA ASP A 171 1.02 -2.30 10.18
C ASP A 171 1.96 -1.57 11.14
N ASP A 172 1.68 -1.59 12.45
CA ASP A 172 2.55 -1.02 13.49
C ASP A 172 3.99 -1.57 13.44
N LYS A 173 4.14 -2.88 13.21
CA LYS A 173 5.47 -3.51 13.10
C LYS A 173 6.21 -3.07 11.84
N ILE A 174 5.51 -2.86 10.73
CA ILE A 174 6.11 -2.35 9.49
C ILE A 174 6.52 -0.89 9.68
N VAL A 175 5.65 -0.08 10.26
CA VAL A 175 5.89 1.34 10.59
C VAL A 175 7.12 1.52 11.47
N SER A 176 7.20 0.75 12.56
CA SER A 176 8.36 0.79 13.46
C SER A 176 9.67 0.46 12.71
N LYS A 177 9.64 -0.48 11.77
CA LYS A 177 10.80 -0.84 10.96
C LYS A 177 11.17 0.23 9.93
N ILE A 178 10.20 0.96 9.40
CA ILE A 178 10.41 2.12 8.51
C ILE A 178 11.10 3.24 9.31
N GLN A 179 10.55 3.61 10.47
CA GLN A 179 11.08 4.66 11.33
C GLN A 179 12.52 4.35 11.80
N ALA A 180 12.81 3.09 12.15
CA ALA A 180 14.16 2.67 12.50
C ALA A 180 15.18 2.93 11.37
N THR A 181 14.76 2.74 10.12
CA THR A 181 15.61 3.03 8.96
C THR A 181 15.75 4.52 8.70
N GLN A 182 14.68 5.32 8.84
CA GLN A 182 14.77 6.79 8.76
C GLN A 182 15.71 7.37 9.81
N ASN A 183 15.63 6.88 11.04
CA ASN A 183 16.49 7.29 12.15
C ASN A 183 17.91 6.71 12.06
N GLN A 184 18.24 6.02 10.97
CA GLN A 184 19.55 5.40 10.70
C GLN A 184 20.00 4.42 11.81
N THR A 185 19.07 3.92 12.62
CA THR A 185 19.38 2.93 13.67
C THR A 185 19.50 1.52 13.09
N HIS A 186 19.07 1.34 11.84
CA HIS A 186 19.16 0.07 11.15
C HIS A 186 19.34 0.23 9.64
N TYR A 187 20.39 -0.40 9.11
CA TYR A 187 20.68 -0.45 7.67
C TYR A 187 19.90 -1.57 6.97
N ASN A 188 19.25 -1.26 5.84
CA ASN A 188 18.60 -2.27 5.01
C ASN A 188 19.57 -2.83 3.96
N ALA A 189 20.00 -4.08 4.13
CA ALA A 189 20.78 -4.80 3.12
C ALA A 189 19.93 -5.59 2.12
N ALA A 190 18.63 -5.75 2.39
CA ALA A 190 17.73 -6.54 1.58
C ALA A 190 17.20 -5.73 0.39
N ASN A 191 17.12 -6.39 -0.77
CA ASN A 191 16.57 -5.85 -1.99
C ASN A 191 15.63 -6.87 -2.66
N LEU A 192 14.82 -6.39 -3.61
CA LEU A 192 13.90 -7.21 -4.37
C LEU A 192 14.06 -6.89 -5.86
N VAL A 193 14.31 -7.92 -6.66
CA VAL A 193 14.26 -7.82 -8.12
C VAL A 193 12.97 -8.46 -8.60
N PHE A 194 12.19 -7.71 -9.36
CA PHE A 194 10.94 -8.17 -9.96
C PHE A 194 11.18 -8.50 -11.43
N ALA A 195 11.29 -9.79 -11.76
CA ALA A 195 11.40 -10.24 -13.14
C ALA A 195 10.01 -10.38 -13.75
N VAL A 196 9.85 -9.91 -14.99
CA VAL A 196 8.57 -9.88 -15.70
C VAL A 196 8.76 -10.36 -17.14
N LEU A 197 7.86 -11.19 -17.60
CA LEU A 197 7.74 -11.64 -18.99
C LEU A 197 6.25 -11.58 -19.37
N PRO A 198 5.81 -10.48 -19.99
CA PRO A 198 4.48 -10.40 -20.58
C PRO A 198 4.41 -11.37 -21.75
N VAL A 199 3.40 -12.22 -21.80
CA VAL A 199 3.22 -13.22 -22.86
C VAL A 199 1.97 -12.90 -23.65
N ARG A 200 2.09 -12.90 -24.98
CA ARG A 200 0.95 -12.84 -25.90
C ARG A 200 1.09 -13.94 -26.93
N GLU A 201 0.23 -14.94 -26.83
CA GLU A 201 0.18 -16.10 -27.72
C GLU A 201 -1.28 -16.46 -28.02
N ASN A 202 -1.62 -16.64 -29.30
CA ASN A 202 -2.95 -17.09 -29.75
C ASN A 202 -4.13 -16.31 -29.13
N GLY A 203 -3.99 -14.98 -28.98
CA GLY A 203 -5.02 -14.10 -28.40
C GLY A 203 -5.16 -14.19 -26.88
N THR A 204 -4.33 -14.98 -26.20
CA THR A 204 -4.25 -15.04 -24.74
C THR A 204 -3.11 -14.16 -24.25
N GLU A 205 -3.40 -13.31 -23.27
CA GLU A 205 -2.42 -12.42 -22.65
C GLU A 205 -2.22 -12.79 -21.17
N ALA A 206 -0.97 -13.05 -20.82
CA ALA A 206 -0.55 -13.39 -19.47
C ALA A 206 0.71 -12.62 -19.08
N VAL A 207 1.06 -12.66 -17.81
CA VAL A 207 2.33 -12.19 -17.29
C VAL A 207 2.95 -13.31 -16.50
N ARG A 208 4.14 -13.72 -16.92
CA ARG A 208 5.03 -14.55 -16.11
C ARG A 208 5.89 -13.63 -15.26
N PHE A 209 6.07 -13.95 -13.98
CA PHE A 209 6.85 -13.10 -13.09
C PHE A 209 7.59 -13.88 -12.00
N LYS A 210 8.62 -13.24 -11.42
CA LYS A 210 9.32 -13.69 -10.22
C LYS A 210 9.63 -12.53 -9.29
N MET A 211 9.61 -12.85 -8.01
CA MET A 211 10.10 -11.98 -6.93
C MET A 211 11.41 -12.59 -6.43
N ILE A 212 12.52 -11.98 -6.78
CA ILE A 212 13.87 -12.50 -6.50
C ILE A 212 14.44 -11.69 -5.35
N ARG A 213 14.56 -12.33 -4.19
CA ARG A 213 15.11 -11.73 -2.97
C ARG A 213 16.62 -11.63 -3.11
N SER A 214 17.19 -10.46 -2.86
CA SER A 214 18.63 -10.25 -2.84
C SER A 214 19.07 -9.72 -1.48
N PHE A 215 20.14 -10.29 -0.93
CA PHE A 215 20.74 -9.85 0.34
C PHE A 215 21.96 -8.93 0.12
N SER A 216 22.30 -8.63 -1.14
CA SER A 216 23.32 -7.64 -1.49
C SER A 216 22.88 -6.83 -2.71
N LYS A 217 22.77 -5.51 -2.54
CA LYS A 217 22.36 -4.60 -3.62
C LYS A 217 23.37 -4.63 -4.78
N GLU A 218 24.66 -4.74 -4.47
CA GLU A 218 25.77 -4.52 -5.40
C GLU A 218 26.22 -5.76 -6.18
N THR A 219 26.10 -6.97 -5.63
CA THR A 219 26.71 -8.18 -6.23
C THR A 219 25.71 -9.14 -6.88
N MET A 220 24.50 -9.33 -6.32
CA MET A 220 23.53 -10.29 -6.88
C MET A 220 22.54 -9.65 -7.86
N THR A 221 22.12 -8.41 -7.60
CA THR A 221 21.10 -7.71 -8.41
C THR A 221 21.53 -7.54 -9.86
N GLY A 222 22.81 -7.20 -10.10
CA GLY A 222 23.34 -6.94 -11.44
C GLY A 222 23.22 -8.11 -12.41
N TRP A 223 23.32 -9.37 -11.94
CA TRP A 223 23.13 -10.53 -12.79
C TRP A 223 21.71 -10.63 -13.33
N TYR A 224 20.70 -10.38 -12.47
CA TYR A 224 19.29 -10.45 -12.86
C TYR A 224 18.86 -9.30 -13.78
N LEU A 225 19.50 -8.14 -13.65
CA LEU A 225 19.20 -6.96 -14.47
C LEU A 225 19.87 -6.98 -15.85
N ASP A 226 20.88 -7.84 -16.05
CA ASP A 226 21.58 -7.94 -17.31
C ASP A 226 20.66 -8.57 -18.39
N PRO A 227 20.36 -7.86 -19.50
CA PRO A 227 19.49 -8.38 -20.55
C PRO A 227 19.98 -9.71 -21.15
N ARG A 228 21.28 -10.00 -21.08
CA ARG A 228 21.87 -11.26 -21.56
C ARG A 228 21.42 -12.47 -20.75
N ASN A 229 20.96 -12.25 -19.52
CA ASN A 229 20.49 -13.31 -18.62
C ASN A 229 18.95 -13.36 -18.55
N ALA A 230 18.24 -12.49 -19.27
CA ALA A 230 16.80 -12.31 -19.09
C ALA A 230 15.99 -13.58 -19.41
N ASP A 231 16.43 -14.38 -20.38
CA ASP A 231 15.80 -15.66 -20.73
C ASP A 231 15.95 -16.70 -19.62
N GLU A 232 17.09 -16.69 -18.90
CA GLU A 232 17.36 -17.62 -17.80
C GLU A 232 16.47 -17.34 -16.57
N LEU A 233 15.92 -16.13 -16.46
CA LEU A 233 15.02 -15.78 -15.37
C LEU A 233 13.78 -16.68 -15.33
N PHE A 234 13.35 -17.21 -16.48
CA PHE A 234 12.11 -17.98 -16.62
C PHE A 234 12.35 -19.46 -17.00
N SER A 235 13.60 -19.90 -17.10
CA SER A 235 13.95 -21.24 -17.60
C SER A 235 13.58 -22.38 -16.65
N VAL A 236 13.54 -22.12 -15.34
CA VAL A 236 13.35 -23.16 -14.30
C VAL A 236 12.01 -23.08 -13.60
N SER A 237 11.51 -21.88 -13.34
CA SER A 237 10.27 -21.65 -12.58
C SER A 237 9.71 -20.29 -12.93
N TYR A 238 8.47 -20.00 -12.54
CA TYR A 238 7.87 -18.67 -12.53
C TYR A 238 6.45 -18.73 -11.96
N TYR A 239 5.89 -17.57 -11.61
CA TYR A 239 4.45 -17.41 -11.48
C TYR A 239 3.85 -16.93 -12.79
N GLU A 240 2.62 -17.31 -13.09
CA GLU A 240 1.85 -16.81 -14.23
C GLU A 240 0.50 -16.29 -13.75
N SER A 241 0.09 -15.12 -14.25
CA SER A 241 -1.26 -14.57 -14.04
C SER A 241 -1.82 -14.00 -15.33
N LYS A 242 -3.14 -13.90 -15.44
CA LYS A 242 -3.78 -13.23 -16.58
C LYS A 242 -3.36 -11.76 -16.60
N LEU A 243 -3.04 -11.23 -17.78
CA LEU A 243 -2.48 -9.86 -17.89
C LEU A 243 -3.39 -8.82 -17.24
N TYR A 244 -4.71 -8.88 -17.45
CA TYR A 244 -5.62 -7.90 -16.85
C TYR A 244 -5.64 -7.94 -15.31
N LYS A 245 -5.44 -9.11 -14.69
CA LYS A 245 -5.38 -9.25 -13.23
C LYS A 245 -4.07 -8.71 -12.69
N PHE A 246 -2.96 -9.05 -13.32
CA PHE A 246 -1.66 -8.49 -12.97
C PHE A 246 -1.62 -6.98 -13.18
N LYS A 247 -2.20 -6.48 -14.28
CA LYS A 247 -2.36 -5.05 -14.56
C LYS A 247 -3.18 -4.36 -13.50
N ARG A 248 -4.30 -4.95 -13.09
CA ARG A 248 -5.12 -4.45 -11.98
C ARG A 248 -4.32 -4.41 -10.67
N PHE A 249 -3.60 -5.47 -10.35
CA PHE A 249 -2.73 -5.53 -9.16
C PHE A 249 -1.70 -4.40 -9.14
N ILE A 250 -0.99 -4.17 -10.25
CA ILE A 250 0.05 -3.13 -10.33
C ILE A 250 -0.53 -1.71 -10.44
N ARG A 251 -1.56 -1.50 -11.28
CA ARG A 251 -2.11 -0.16 -11.55
C ARG A 251 -3.09 0.33 -10.50
N ASP A 252 -3.90 -0.52 -9.87
CA ASP A 252 -4.80 -0.06 -8.80
C ASP A 252 -3.99 0.44 -7.56
N ALA A 253 -2.69 0.12 -7.48
CA ALA A 253 -1.75 0.65 -6.50
C ALA A 253 -1.09 1.99 -6.93
N GLU A 254 -1.57 2.64 -8.00
CA GLU A 254 -0.94 3.73 -8.77
C GLU A 254 -0.20 4.82 -7.97
N VAL A 255 0.87 5.34 -8.58
CA VAL A 255 1.65 6.51 -8.11
C VAL A 255 0.83 7.76 -8.38
N HIS A 256 0.55 8.58 -7.36
CA HIS A 256 0.07 9.93 -7.66
C HIS A 256 1.27 10.79 -8.02
N ASN A 257 1.16 11.59 -9.08
CA ASN A 257 2.17 12.58 -9.42
C ASN A 257 2.24 13.62 -8.29
N LEU A 258 3.14 13.37 -7.34
CA LEU A 258 3.53 14.34 -6.34
C LEU A 258 4.29 15.46 -7.04
N PRO A 259 3.99 16.73 -6.76
CA PRO A 259 5.01 17.76 -6.87
C PRO A 259 6.11 17.39 -5.86
N THR A 260 7.23 16.85 -6.36
CA THR A 260 8.31 16.25 -5.57
C THR A 260 9.20 17.27 -4.84
N THR A 261 8.80 18.55 -4.81
CA THR A 261 9.54 19.61 -4.09
C THR A 261 8.59 20.70 -3.62
N GLY A 262 8.48 20.88 -2.30
CA GLY A 262 7.77 22.00 -1.68
C GLY A 262 6.45 21.62 -1.00
N SER A 263 6.02 22.47 -0.06
CA SER A 263 4.67 22.40 0.48
C SER A 263 3.66 22.64 -0.63
N PRO A 264 2.48 21.98 -0.63
CA PRO A 264 1.45 22.28 -1.60
C PRO A 264 1.10 23.77 -1.60
N ASP A 265 1.10 24.38 -2.80
CA ASP A 265 0.92 25.81 -3.00
C ASP A 265 -0.13 26.15 -4.09
N ASP A 266 -0.61 25.14 -4.83
CA ASP A 266 -1.65 25.26 -5.82
C ASP A 266 -2.78 24.23 -5.64
N PHE A 267 -3.87 24.43 -6.39
CA PHE A 267 -5.03 23.55 -6.38
C PHE A 267 -4.65 22.06 -6.60
N GLN A 268 -3.89 21.77 -7.65
CA GLN A 268 -3.59 20.41 -8.09
C GLN A 268 -2.72 19.70 -7.06
N SER A 269 -1.78 20.44 -6.47
CA SER A 269 -0.88 20.00 -5.42
C SER A 269 -1.68 19.63 -4.17
N PHE A 270 -2.49 20.54 -3.62
CA PHE A 270 -3.33 20.23 -2.46
C PHE A 270 -4.28 19.05 -2.72
N PHE A 271 -4.88 18.97 -3.90
CA PHE A 271 -5.75 17.86 -4.25
C PHE A 271 -5.00 16.52 -4.28
N ASN A 272 -3.83 16.46 -4.92
CA ASN A 272 -3.00 15.26 -5.00
C ASN A 272 -2.50 14.84 -3.61
N TRP A 273 -2.04 15.80 -2.82
CA TRP A 273 -1.61 15.60 -1.43
C TRP A 273 -2.74 15.05 -0.55
N GLY A 274 -3.95 15.63 -0.67
CA GLY A 274 -5.13 15.15 0.05
C GLY A 274 -5.47 13.70 -0.30
N ILE A 275 -5.47 13.34 -1.58
CA ILE A 275 -5.72 11.94 -2.00
C ILE A 275 -4.65 11.01 -1.42
N LEU A 276 -3.38 11.41 -1.45
CA LEU A 276 -2.28 10.59 -0.97
C LEU A 276 -2.34 10.33 0.52
N LYS A 277 -2.53 11.39 1.31
CA LYS A 277 -2.70 11.26 2.76
C LYS A 277 -3.94 10.44 3.08
N TYR A 278 -5.05 10.61 2.34
CA TYR A 278 -6.25 9.79 2.49
C TYR A 278 -5.96 8.30 2.23
N GLN A 279 -5.24 8.00 1.14
CA GLN A 279 -4.89 6.64 0.79
C GLN A 279 -3.99 6.03 1.86
N SER A 280 -2.95 6.75 2.28
CA SER A 280 -2.05 6.36 3.37
C SER A 280 -2.75 6.29 4.75
N GLY A 281 -4.03 6.64 4.86
CA GLY A 281 -4.78 6.59 6.12
C GLY A 281 -4.54 7.79 7.05
N ASN A 282 -3.79 8.80 6.61
CA ASN A 282 -3.66 10.08 7.30
C ASN A 282 -4.87 10.96 6.94
N LEU A 283 -5.99 10.68 7.60
CA LEU A 283 -7.30 11.25 7.26
C LEU A 283 -7.41 12.73 7.65
N ASP A 284 -6.83 13.14 8.79
CA ASP A 284 -6.85 14.53 9.25
C ASP A 284 -6.12 15.46 8.28
N ASP A 285 -4.88 15.12 7.92
CA ASP A 285 -4.11 15.95 6.99
C ASP A 285 -4.69 15.90 5.58
N ALA A 286 -5.29 14.78 5.18
CA ALA A 286 -6.01 14.68 3.92
C ALA A 286 -7.19 15.66 3.88
N ILE A 287 -7.99 15.73 4.94
CA ILE A 287 -9.09 16.67 5.07
C ILE A 287 -8.57 18.11 5.02
N SER A 288 -7.45 18.40 5.71
CA SER A 288 -6.79 19.71 5.68
C SER A 288 -6.40 20.12 4.25
N ASP A 289 -5.74 19.23 3.51
CA ASP A 289 -5.35 19.52 2.13
C ASP A 289 -6.56 19.65 1.19
N PHE A 290 -7.60 18.83 1.37
CA PHE A 290 -8.85 19.01 0.64
C PHE A 290 -9.51 20.36 0.95
N ASN A 291 -9.44 20.84 2.20
CA ASN A 291 -9.92 22.17 2.56
C ASN A 291 -9.16 23.26 1.82
N GLN A 292 -7.83 23.15 1.74
CA GLN A 292 -6.99 24.10 1.00
C GLN A 292 -7.29 24.05 -0.50
N ALA A 293 -7.42 22.86 -1.08
CA ALA A 293 -7.78 22.69 -2.50
C ALA A 293 -9.11 23.39 -2.84
N LEU A 294 -10.11 23.31 -1.95
CA LEU A 294 -11.40 23.98 -2.14
C LEU A 294 -11.30 25.52 -2.16
N LEU A 295 -10.26 26.13 -1.57
CA LEU A 295 -10.06 27.58 -1.60
C LEU A 295 -9.77 28.10 -3.01
N PHE A 296 -9.18 27.26 -3.88
CA PHE A 296 -8.85 27.62 -5.26
C PHE A 296 -10.05 27.60 -6.22
N LYS A 297 -11.21 27.17 -5.73
CA LYS A 297 -12.47 27.08 -6.48
C LYS A 297 -12.38 26.33 -7.83
N PRO A 298 -12.07 25.04 -7.82
CA PRO A 298 -11.83 24.26 -9.04
C PRO A 298 -13.13 23.77 -9.72
N ASP A 299 -13.62 24.45 -10.75
CA ASP A 299 -14.93 24.20 -11.40
C ASP A 299 -15.33 22.71 -11.54
N THR A 300 -14.51 21.87 -12.18
CA THR A 300 -14.87 20.46 -12.46
C THR A 300 -14.43 19.47 -11.38
N ALA A 301 -13.51 19.85 -10.48
CA ALA A 301 -12.94 18.93 -9.49
C ALA A 301 -13.60 19.02 -8.10
N PHE A 302 -14.47 20.01 -7.87
CA PHE A 302 -15.20 20.16 -6.60
C PHE A 302 -15.88 18.88 -6.13
N SER A 303 -16.59 18.18 -7.04
CA SER A 303 -17.30 16.93 -6.68
C SER A 303 -16.34 15.88 -6.14
N LEU A 304 -15.17 15.70 -6.77
CA LEU A 304 -14.16 14.74 -6.32
C LEU A 304 -13.59 15.10 -4.95
N ILE A 305 -13.30 16.38 -4.70
CA ILE A 305 -12.75 16.82 -3.41
C ILE A 305 -13.75 16.54 -2.30
N TYR A 306 -15.01 16.92 -2.49
CA TYR A 306 -16.07 16.61 -1.53
C TYR A 306 -16.26 15.10 -1.36
N SER A 307 -16.19 14.31 -2.44
CA SER A 307 -16.25 12.85 -2.36
C SER A 307 -15.15 12.27 -1.46
N TYR A 308 -13.89 12.64 -1.71
CA TYR A 308 -12.76 12.12 -0.92
C TYR A 308 -12.77 12.63 0.53
N ARG A 309 -13.09 13.91 0.74
CA ARG A 309 -13.20 14.49 2.08
C ARG A 309 -14.33 13.84 2.88
N GLY A 310 -15.48 13.58 2.26
CA GLY A 310 -16.59 12.86 2.88
C GLY A 310 -16.24 11.42 3.25
N ILE A 311 -15.52 10.70 2.37
CA ILE A 311 -15.06 9.34 2.69
C ILE A 311 -14.05 9.38 3.85
N ALA A 312 -13.13 10.35 3.87
CA ALA A 312 -12.16 10.51 4.95
C ALA A 312 -12.87 10.75 6.30
N LYS A 313 -13.81 11.70 6.36
CA LYS A 313 -14.63 11.97 7.55
C LYS A 313 -15.43 10.76 8.00
N SER A 314 -16.06 10.04 7.06
CA SER A 314 -16.82 8.83 7.40
C SER A 314 -15.94 7.72 7.98
N LYS A 315 -14.69 7.59 7.53
CA LYS A 315 -13.72 6.64 8.12
C LYS A 315 -13.26 7.05 9.52
N MET A 316 -13.24 8.35 9.80
CA MET A 316 -12.96 8.89 11.14
C MET A 316 -14.17 8.84 12.09
N GLY A 317 -15.34 8.42 11.61
CA GLY A 317 -16.58 8.41 12.38
C GLY A 317 -17.35 9.73 12.38
N ASP A 318 -16.86 10.77 11.69
CA ASP A 318 -17.62 12.00 11.45
C ASP A 318 -18.64 11.76 10.31
N HIS A 319 -19.68 11.01 10.62
CA HIS A 319 -20.70 10.65 9.64
C HIS A 319 -21.58 11.85 9.23
N ASN A 320 -21.83 12.81 10.13
CA ASN A 320 -22.59 14.01 9.80
C ASN A 320 -21.81 14.90 8.82
N GLY A 321 -20.54 15.19 9.11
CA GLY A 321 -19.70 15.96 8.20
C GLY A 321 -19.42 15.24 6.88
N ALA A 322 -19.44 13.90 6.88
CA ALA A 322 -19.39 13.10 5.66
C ALA A 322 -20.65 13.25 4.80
N ILE A 323 -21.84 13.22 5.42
CA ILE A 323 -23.11 13.43 4.72
C ILE A 323 -23.14 14.80 4.03
N GLU A 324 -22.73 15.87 4.73
CA GLU A 324 -22.67 17.21 4.14
C GLU A 324 -21.76 17.27 2.91
N ASP A 325 -20.62 16.56 2.96
CA ASP A 325 -19.70 16.50 1.83
C ASP A 325 -20.28 15.67 0.68
N PHE A 326 -20.91 14.54 0.96
CA PHE A 326 -21.56 13.75 -0.08
C PHE A 326 -22.74 14.48 -0.72
N ASP A 327 -23.51 15.26 0.06
CA ASP A 327 -24.58 16.12 -0.47
C ASP A 327 -24.01 17.09 -1.51
N ARG A 328 -22.94 17.82 -1.16
CA ARG A 328 -22.27 18.72 -2.11
C ARG A 328 -21.71 18.00 -3.32
N ALA A 329 -21.15 16.81 -3.13
CA ALA A 329 -20.61 16.01 -4.23
C ALA A 329 -21.70 15.52 -5.20
N ILE A 330 -22.90 15.21 -4.69
CA ILE A 330 -24.07 14.75 -5.45
C ILE A 330 -24.75 15.92 -6.18
N ASP A 331 -24.79 17.11 -5.57
CA ASP A 331 -25.36 18.30 -6.20
C ASP A 331 -24.60 18.74 -7.47
N ILE A 332 -23.30 18.40 -7.54
CA ILE A 332 -22.46 18.65 -8.71
C ILE A 332 -22.64 17.50 -9.71
N GLN A 333 -23.50 17.73 -10.70
CA GLN A 333 -23.78 16.78 -11.78
C GLN A 333 -22.52 16.49 -12.62
N PRO A 334 -22.24 15.22 -12.94
CA PRO A 334 -21.05 14.83 -13.69
C PRO A 334 -21.14 15.28 -15.15
N GLN A 335 -20.03 15.81 -15.67
CA GLN A 335 -19.92 16.22 -17.08
C GLN A 335 -19.31 15.14 -17.99
N ASP A 336 -18.72 14.10 -17.39
CA ASP A 336 -18.08 12.99 -18.10
C ASP A 336 -18.31 11.63 -17.40
N VAL A 337 -17.92 10.55 -18.09
CA VAL A 337 -18.12 9.16 -17.64
C VAL A 337 -17.35 8.83 -16.36
N MET A 338 -16.15 9.39 -16.17
CA MET A 338 -15.33 9.11 -14.99
C MET A 338 -15.95 9.74 -13.74
N GLN A 339 -16.42 10.97 -13.86
CA GLN A 339 -17.16 11.66 -12.80
C GLN A 339 -18.48 10.97 -12.50
N TYR A 340 -19.17 10.44 -13.51
CA TYR A 340 -20.42 9.69 -13.33
C TYR A 340 -20.23 8.48 -12.40
N SER A 341 -19.16 7.71 -12.57
CA SER A 341 -18.83 6.57 -11.69
C SER A 341 -18.63 6.99 -10.22
N ASN A 342 -17.96 8.11 -9.97
CA ASN A 342 -17.74 8.60 -8.62
C ASN A 342 -19.00 9.23 -8.01
N TRP A 343 -19.77 9.94 -8.83
CA TRP A 343 -21.06 10.51 -8.46
C TRP A 343 -22.03 9.44 -7.96
N ILE A 344 -22.14 8.30 -8.65
CA ILE A 344 -22.97 7.16 -8.21
C ILE A 344 -22.51 6.61 -6.87
N LYS A 345 -21.18 6.51 -6.66
CA LYS A 345 -20.61 6.03 -5.40
C LYS A 345 -20.88 6.97 -4.23
N ASN A 346 -21.06 8.27 -4.48
CA ASN A 346 -21.41 9.22 -3.41
C ASN A 346 -22.78 8.92 -2.80
N TYR A 347 -23.78 8.50 -3.60
CA TYR A 347 -25.03 7.99 -3.04
C TYR A 347 -24.76 6.80 -2.11
N PHE A 348 -23.98 5.81 -2.57
CA PHE A 348 -23.67 4.65 -1.74
C PHE A 348 -22.96 5.04 -0.43
N ASN A 349 -21.95 5.90 -0.50
CA ASN A 349 -21.18 6.32 0.65
C ASN A 349 -22.03 7.17 1.61
N ARG A 350 -22.88 8.07 1.11
CA ARG A 350 -23.85 8.81 1.93
C ARG A 350 -24.82 7.87 2.64
N GLY A 351 -25.30 6.84 1.94
CA GLY A 351 -26.15 5.82 2.55
C GLY A 351 -25.44 5.06 3.68
N VAL A 352 -24.16 4.74 3.50
CA VAL A 352 -23.34 4.16 4.59
C VAL A 352 -23.24 5.11 5.78
N SER A 353 -22.94 6.40 5.57
CA SER A 353 -22.87 7.37 6.67
C SER A 353 -24.22 7.58 7.36
N ARG A 354 -25.33 7.66 6.60
CA ARG A 354 -26.71 7.76 7.13
C ARG A 354 -27.08 6.57 7.99
N PHE A 355 -26.70 5.37 7.57
CA PHE A 355 -26.91 4.16 8.38
C PHE A 355 -26.23 4.27 9.75
N TYR A 356 -24.98 4.76 9.80
CA TYR A 356 -24.26 4.95 11.06
C TYR A 356 -24.80 6.11 11.91
N THR A 357 -25.55 7.05 11.33
CA THR A 357 -26.31 8.09 12.06
C THR A 357 -27.73 7.65 12.43
N ASN A 358 -28.07 6.36 12.27
CA ASN A 358 -29.41 5.77 12.49
C ASN A 358 -30.51 6.26 11.53
N ASP A 359 -30.15 6.90 10.41
CA ASP A 359 -31.07 7.21 9.31
C ASP A 359 -31.12 6.02 8.34
N VAL A 360 -31.78 4.95 8.75
CA VAL A 360 -31.88 3.71 7.97
C VAL A 360 -32.73 3.92 6.71
N GLU A 361 -33.79 4.71 6.80
CA GLU A 361 -34.66 5.01 5.66
C GLU A 361 -33.89 5.77 4.58
N GLY A 362 -33.21 6.87 4.95
CA GLY A 362 -32.38 7.63 4.03
C GLY A 362 -31.17 6.84 3.50
N ALA A 363 -30.64 5.89 4.26
CA ALA A 363 -29.61 4.97 3.79
C ALA A 363 -30.11 4.04 2.68
N CYS A 364 -31.31 3.47 2.86
CA CYS A 364 -31.94 2.59 1.89
C CYS A 364 -32.30 3.31 0.59
N GLU A 365 -32.80 4.55 0.68
CA GLU A 365 -33.04 5.38 -0.51
C GLU A 365 -31.76 5.62 -1.32
N ASP A 366 -30.66 5.91 -0.63
CA ASP A 366 -29.38 6.20 -1.26
C ASP A 366 -28.75 4.96 -1.90
N TRP A 367 -28.77 3.80 -1.22
CA TRP A 367 -28.31 2.55 -1.82
C TRP A 367 -29.18 2.14 -3.02
N LYS A 368 -30.49 2.37 -2.96
CA LYS A 368 -31.39 2.13 -4.09
C LYS A 368 -31.01 2.99 -5.30
N LYS A 369 -30.84 4.30 -5.12
CA LYS A 369 -30.39 5.20 -6.19
C LYS A 369 -29.04 4.77 -6.76
N SER A 370 -28.08 4.43 -5.90
CA SER A 370 -26.76 3.98 -6.34
C SER A 370 -26.83 2.70 -7.17
N PHE A 371 -27.68 1.74 -6.77
CA PHE A 371 -27.93 0.51 -7.52
C PHE A 371 -28.59 0.78 -8.88
N GLU A 372 -29.63 1.61 -8.92
CA GLU A 372 -30.35 1.98 -10.15
C GLU A 372 -29.42 2.63 -11.19
N PHE A 373 -28.43 3.40 -10.74
CA PHE A 373 -27.42 3.98 -11.62
C PHE A 373 -26.26 3.03 -11.99
N GLY A 374 -26.26 1.79 -11.49
CA GLY A 374 -25.36 0.72 -11.93
C GLY A 374 -24.25 0.33 -10.94
N PHE A 375 -24.28 0.80 -9.69
CA PHE A 375 -23.32 0.36 -8.67
C PHE A 375 -23.80 -0.93 -7.98
N GLY A 376 -23.48 -2.07 -8.60
CA GLY A 376 -23.99 -3.39 -8.17
C GLY A 376 -23.73 -3.76 -6.71
N ARG A 377 -22.65 -3.25 -6.07
CA ARG A 377 -22.36 -3.52 -4.65
C ARG A 377 -23.45 -3.00 -3.71
N ALA A 378 -24.23 -2.01 -4.13
CA ALA A 378 -25.34 -1.50 -3.32
C ALA A 378 -26.45 -2.55 -3.08
N LEU A 379 -26.60 -3.55 -3.98
CA LEU A 379 -27.60 -4.61 -3.82
C LEU A 379 -27.40 -5.42 -2.53
N GLU A 380 -26.15 -5.73 -2.19
CA GLU A 380 -25.82 -6.47 -0.96
C GLU A 380 -26.28 -5.74 0.30
N TYR A 381 -26.25 -4.40 0.28
CA TYR A 381 -26.68 -3.56 1.39
C TYR A 381 -28.20 -3.46 1.46
N LEU A 382 -28.86 -3.31 0.31
CA LEU A 382 -30.32 -3.33 0.21
C LEU A 382 -30.89 -4.63 0.80
N ASP A 383 -30.42 -5.79 0.33
CA ASP A 383 -30.92 -7.09 0.78
C ASP A 383 -30.71 -7.32 2.29
N ARG A 384 -29.61 -6.80 2.83
CA ARG A 384 -29.22 -7.01 4.23
C ARG A 384 -29.94 -6.07 5.20
N PHE A 385 -30.14 -4.82 4.82
CA PHE A 385 -30.52 -3.74 5.74
C PHE A 385 -31.87 -3.09 5.41
N CYS A 386 -32.38 -3.24 4.19
CA CYS A 386 -33.58 -2.58 3.69
C CYS A 386 -34.65 -3.63 3.37
N LYS A 387 -35.34 -4.10 4.42
CA LYS A 387 -36.38 -5.13 4.31
C LYS A 387 -37.76 -4.54 4.10
#